data_AF-Q3UUG6-F1
#
_entry.id   AF-Q3UUG6-F1
#
_cell.length_a   1.000
_cell.length_b   1.000
_cell.length_c   1.000
_cell.angle_alpha   90.00
_cell.angle_beta   90.00
_cell.angle_gamma   90.00
#
_symmetry.space_group_name_H-M   'P 1'
#
loop_
_entity.id
_entity.type
_entity.pdbx_description
1 polymer ?
#
loop_
_entity_poly.entity_id
_entity_poly.type
_entity_poly.pdbx_seq_one_letter_code
_entity_poly.pdbx_strand_id
1 'polypeptide(L)'
;MDPPGYNCFVDKDKMDASIQDLGPKELNCTELQELKQLARQGYWAQSHTLRGKVYQRLIRDIPCRTVTPDASVYSDIVGKIVGKHSSSSLPLPEFVDNTQVPTYCLNTRGEGAVRKILLCIANQFPDISFCPALPAVVALLLHYSIDEAECFEKACRILSCNDPTKKLIDQSFLAFESSCMTFGDLVNKYCQAAHKLMVAVSEDVLQVYSDWQRWLFGELPLNYFARVFDVFLVEGYKVLYRVALAILKFFHKVRAGQPLESDNVKQDIRMFVKDIAKTVSPEKLLEKAFAIRLFSRKEIQLLQMANEKALRQKGITVKQKSVSLSKRQFVHLAVHAENFHSEIVSVKEMRDIWSWIPERFALCQPLLLFSSLQHGYSLSRFYFQCEGHEPTLLLIKTTQKEVCGAYLSTDWSERTKFGGKLGFFGTGECFVFRLQPEVQRYEWVVIKHPELTKATSLKSSEAAGSSSLISHCSSDPADRLSPFLAARHFNLPSKTESMFMAGGNDCLIIGGGGGQALYVDGDLNRGRTGHCDTFNNQPLCSENFLIAAVEAWGFQDPDTE
;
A
#
# COMPACT_ATOMS: atom_id res chain seq x y z
N MET A 1 -45.31 -19.71 3.06
CA MET A 1 -44.01 -20.39 3.23
C MET A 1 -43.00 -19.30 3.51
N ASP A 2 -42.35 -19.33 4.67
CA ASP A 2 -41.21 -18.43 4.90
C ASP A 2 -40.18 -18.70 3.81
N PRO A 3 -39.60 -17.65 3.17
CA PRO A 3 -38.56 -17.86 2.17
C PRO A 3 -37.45 -18.72 2.79
N PRO A 4 -36.83 -19.66 2.05
CA PRO A 4 -35.76 -20.48 2.58
C PRO A 4 -34.67 -19.56 3.13
N GLY A 5 -34.67 -19.39 4.46
CA GLY A 5 -33.80 -18.43 5.13
C GLY A 5 -32.35 -18.85 4.96
N TYR A 6 -31.43 -17.90 5.11
CA TYR A 6 -29.98 -18.07 5.05
C TYR A 6 -29.38 -18.97 6.17
N ASN A 7 -30.15 -19.94 6.68
CA ASN A 7 -29.90 -20.69 7.91
C ASN A 7 -29.34 -22.09 7.68
N CYS A 8 -29.21 -22.55 6.43
CA CYS A 8 -28.84 -23.94 6.13
C CYS A 8 -27.35 -24.25 6.36
N PHE A 9 -26.47 -23.24 6.32
CA PHE A 9 -25.02 -23.39 6.46
C PHE A 9 -24.45 -22.84 7.77
N VAL A 10 -25.28 -22.17 8.57
CA VAL A 10 -24.87 -21.54 9.82
C VAL A 10 -25.47 -22.26 11.03
N ASP A 11 -24.77 -22.18 12.14
CA ASP A 11 -25.27 -22.45 13.47
C ASP A 11 -26.09 -21.23 13.90
N LYS A 12 -27.41 -21.43 14.05
CA LYS A 12 -28.36 -20.35 14.32
C LYS A 12 -28.07 -19.65 15.64
N ASP A 13 -27.71 -20.39 16.68
CA ASP A 13 -27.45 -19.82 18.02
C ASP A 13 -26.21 -18.94 17.99
N LYS A 14 -25.16 -19.36 17.27
CA LYS A 14 -23.96 -18.53 17.05
C LYS A 14 -24.26 -17.29 16.20
N MET A 15 -25.10 -17.44 15.18
CA MET A 15 -25.48 -16.35 14.30
C MET A 15 -26.29 -15.29 15.06
N ASP A 16 -27.31 -15.70 15.82
CA ASP A 16 -28.17 -14.82 16.61
C ASP A 16 -27.36 -14.09 17.71
N ALA A 17 -26.34 -14.76 18.29
CA ALA A 17 -25.41 -14.14 19.22
C ALA A 17 -24.47 -13.11 18.55
N SER A 18 -24.15 -13.31 17.26
CA SER A 18 -23.22 -12.45 16.53
C SER A 18 -23.90 -11.24 15.87
N ILE A 19 -25.10 -11.44 15.31
CA ILE A 19 -25.89 -10.42 14.61
C ILE A 19 -27.37 -10.65 14.90
N GLN A 20 -27.96 -9.80 15.74
CA GLN A 20 -29.40 -9.81 16.03
C GLN A 20 -30.16 -9.21 14.84
N ASP A 21 -31.15 -9.91 14.25
CA ASP A 21 -31.95 -9.44 13.10
C ASP A 21 -33.04 -8.44 13.53
N LEU A 22 -32.62 -7.33 14.15
CA LEU A 22 -33.48 -6.24 14.66
C LEU A 22 -33.50 -5.00 13.74
N GLY A 23 -32.75 -5.06 12.64
CA GLY A 23 -32.55 -3.95 11.72
C GLY A 23 -33.70 -3.73 10.72
N PRO A 24 -33.52 -2.79 9.78
CA PRO A 24 -34.51 -2.51 8.75
C PRO A 24 -34.71 -3.71 7.83
N LYS A 25 -35.91 -3.85 7.26
CA LYS A 25 -36.29 -4.97 6.37
C LYS A 25 -36.05 -4.69 4.89
N GLU A 26 -35.92 -3.41 4.52
CA GLU A 26 -35.83 -2.94 3.14
C GLU A 26 -34.79 -1.83 2.98
N LEU A 27 -34.26 -1.70 1.76
CA LEU A 27 -33.30 -0.67 1.36
C LEU A 27 -33.85 0.10 0.16
N ASN A 28 -34.45 1.27 0.41
CA ASN A 28 -35.04 2.14 -0.61
C ASN A 28 -34.03 3.17 -1.10
N CYS A 29 -32.88 2.70 -1.60
CA CYS A 29 -31.81 3.56 -2.12
C CYS A 29 -31.40 3.10 -3.53
N THR A 30 -31.28 4.04 -4.47
CA THR A 30 -30.80 3.81 -5.84
C THR A 30 -29.52 4.58 -6.14
N GLU A 31 -29.23 5.66 -5.41
CA GLU A 31 -28.06 6.50 -5.64
C GLU A 31 -26.80 5.97 -4.96
N LEU A 32 -25.70 5.92 -5.70
CA LEU A 32 -24.42 5.39 -5.20
C LEU A 32 -23.86 6.19 -4.01
N GLN A 33 -24.09 7.51 -3.96
CA GLN A 33 -23.57 8.35 -2.87
C GLN A 33 -24.29 8.06 -1.55
N GLU A 34 -25.61 7.96 -1.59
CA GLU A 34 -26.43 7.58 -0.45
C GLU A 34 -26.10 6.15 0.00
N LEU A 35 -25.95 5.21 -0.94
CA LEU A 35 -25.58 3.83 -0.63
C LEU A 35 -24.24 3.72 0.11
N LYS A 36 -23.25 4.56 -0.25
CA LYS A 36 -21.98 4.65 0.48
C LYS A 36 -22.20 5.13 1.92
N GLN A 37 -23.02 6.14 2.12
CA GLN A 37 -23.33 6.67 3.44
C GLN A 37 -24.01 5.61 4.32
N LEU A 38 -25.03 4.93 3.79
CA LEU A 38 -25.74 3.86 4.49
C LEU A 38 -24.83 2.68 4.83
N ALA A 39 -23.94 2.26 3.91
CA ALA A 39 -22.95 1.21 4.17
C ALA A 39 -21.99 1.59 5.31
N ARG A 40 -21.47 2.83 5.29
CA ARG A 40 -20.55 3.34 6.32
C ARG A 40 -21.21 3.46 7.68
N GLN A 41 -22.46 3.91 7.73
CA GLN A 41 -23.27 4.02 8.95
C GLN A 41 -23.72 2.66 9.49
N GLY A 42 -23.69 1.61 8.66
CA GLY A 42 -24.14 0.29 9.06
C GLY A 42 -25.65 0.15 9.10
N TYR A 43 -26.34 0.78 8.15
CA TYR A 43 -27.81 0.78 8.09
C TYR A 43 -28.42 -0.64 8.12
N TRP A 44 -27.86 -1.57 7.35
CA TRP A 44 -28.28 -2.98 7.36
C TRP A 44 -27.40 -3.87 8.27
N ALA A 45 -26.62 -3.26 9.17
CA ALA A 45 -25.65 -4.00 9.97
C ALA A 45 -26.31 -5.04 10.87
N GLN A 46 -27.48 -4.67 11.39
CA GLN A 46 -28.30 -5.44 12.33
C GLN A 46 -29.46 -6.15 11.63
N SER A 47 -29.44 -6.29 10.29
CA SER A 47 -30.40 -7.18 9.64
C SER A 47 -29.69 -8.23 8.79
N HIS A 48 -29.84 -9.48 9.21
CA HIS A 48 -29.30 -10.64 8.51
C HIS A 48 -30.00 -10.80 7.16
N THR A 49 -31.34 -10.73 7.16
CA THR A 49 -32.17 -10.85 5.97
C THR A 49 -31.90 -9.72 4.97
N LEU A 50 -31.85 -8.46 5.43
CA LEU A 50 -31.59 -7.34 4.54
C LEU A 50 -30.17 -7.38 3.99
N ARG A 51 -29.17 -7.70 4.82
CA ARG A 51 -27.78 -7.81 4.34
C ARG A 51 -27.65 -8.84 3.22
N GLY A 52 -28.30 -10.00 3.33
CA GLY A 52 -28.28 -11.00 2.26
C GLY A 52 -28.89 -10.47 0.95
N LYS A 53 -30.02 -9.75 1.02
CA LYS A 53 -30.62 -9.06 -0.14
C LYS A 53 -29.68 -8.00 -0.72
N VAL A 54 -28.99 -7.23 0.13
CA VAL A 54 -28.03 -6.21 -0.29
C VAL A 54 -26.82 -6.83 -0.98
N TYR A 55 -26.25 -7.91 -0.44
CA TYR A 55 -25.14 -8.63 -1.07
C TYR A 55 -25.55 -9.19 -2.42
N GLN A 56 -26.74 -9.79 -2.51
CA GLN A 56 -27.27 -10.27 -3.79
C GLN A 56 -27.37 -9.14 -4.82
N ARG A 57 -27.94 -7.98 -4.44
CA ARG A 57 -28.05 -6.82 -5.33
C ARG A 57 -26.68 -6.29 -5.75
N LEU A 58 -25.80 -6.00 -4.79
CA LEU A 58 -24.48 -5.40 -5.05
C LEU A 58 -23.59 -6.30 -5.91
N ILE A 59 -23.57 -7.61 -5.64
CA ILE A 59 -22.70 -8.58 -6.33
C ILE A 59 -23.24 -8.87 -7.73
N ARG A 60 -24.57 -8.99 -7.90
CA ARG A 60 -25.20 -9.13 -9.21
C ARG A 60 -24.89 -7.94 -10.12
N ASP A 61 -24.81 -6.74 -9.56
CA ASP A 61 -24.55 -5.51 -10.34
C ASP A 61 -23.04 -5.28 -10.60
N ILE A 62 -22.13 -6.15 -10.14
CA ILE A 62 -20.69 -6.08 -10.47
C ILE A 62 -20.51 -6.28 -11.99
N PRO A 63 -19.83 -5.36 -12.69
CA PRO A 63 -19.56 -5.54 -14.12
C PRO A 63 -18.55 -6.69 -14.30
N CYS A 64 -18.95 -7.66 -15.12
CA CYS A 64 -18.17 -8.85 -15.45
C CYS A 64 -18.10 -9.01 -16.96
N ARG A 65 -17.15 -9.81 -17.46
CA ARG A 65 -17.15 -10.23 -18.87
C ARG A 65 -18.31 -11.21 -19.10
N THR A 66 -18.81 -11.29 -20.34
CA THR A 66 -20.01 -12.06 -20.73
C THR A 66 -20.00 -13.52 -20.27
N VAL A 67 -18.81 -14.13 -20.13
CA VAL A 67 -18.63 -15.52 -19.72
C VAL A 67 -18.15 -15.57 -18.27
N THR A 68 -19.07 -15.41 -17.32
CA THR A 68 -18.79 -15.60 -15.89
C THR A 68 -19.61 -16.79 -15.39
N PRO A 69 -18.98 -17.82 -14.78
CA PRO A 69 -19.69 -18.97 -14.21
C PRO A 69 -20.78 -18.54 -13.22
N ASP A 70 -21.95 -19.16 -13.33
CA ASP A 70 -23.13 -18.87 -12.51
C ASP A 70 -23.57 -20.09 -11.68
N ALA A 71 -24.71 -19.99 -11.01
CA ALA A 71 -25.27 -21.07 -10.19
C ALA A 71 -25.56 -22.36 -11.00
N SER A 72 -25.89 -22.26 -12.29
CA SER A 72 -26.12 -23.43 -13.15
C SER A 72 -24.82 -24.20 -13.39
N VAL A 73 -23.73 -23.47 -13.65
CA VAL A 73 -22.39 -24.05 -13.84
C VAL A 73 -21.96 -24.83 -12.59
N TYR A 74 -22.20 -24.29 -11.39
CA TYR A 74 -21.89 -25.02 -10.14
C TYR A 74 -22.58 -26.39 -10.09
N SER A 75 -23.89 -26.40 -10.40
CA SER A 75 -24.73 -27.60 -10.35
C SER A 75 -24.23 -28.68 -11.32
N ASP A 76 -23.69 -28.28 -12.47
CA ASP A 76 -23.17 -29.18 -13.51
C ASP A 76 -21.80 -29.78 -13.20
N ILE A 77 -20.97 -29.08 -12.42
CA ILE A 77 -19.56 -29.46 -12.19
C ILE A 77 -19.31 -30.06 -10.81
N VAL A 78 -20.08 -29.68 -9.78
CA VAL A 78 -19.78 -30.05 -8.39
C VAL A 78 -19.69 -31.56 -8.19
N GLY A 79 -20.63 -32.32 -8.76
CA GLY A 79 -20.62 -33.78 -8.67
C GLY A 79 -19.41 -34.43 -9.34
N LYS A 80 -18.93 -33.84 -10.44
CA LYS A 80 -17.75 -34.32 -11.20
C LYS A 80 -16.45 -34.01 -10.47
N ILE A 81 -16.36 -32.84 -9.83
CA ILE A 81 -15.15 -32.35 -9.14
C ILE A 81 -15.00 -32.99 -7.76
N VAL A 82 -16.08 -33.04 -6.99
CA VAL A 82 -16.05 -33.50 -5.59
C VAL A 82 -16.19 -35.02 -5.49
N GLY A 83 -16.84 -35.66 -6.46
CA GLY A 83 -17.08 -37.09 -6.45
C GLY A 83 -17.88 -37.55 -5.23
N LYS A 84 -17.55 -38.74 -4.71
CA LYS A 84 -18.19 -39.35 -3.52
C LYS A 84 -17.49 -39.02 -2.20
N HIS A 85 -16.55 -38.07 -2.20
CA HIS A 85 -15.76 -37.76 -1.00
C HIS A 85 -16.61 -37.06 0.07
N SER A 86 -16.31 -37.33 1.34
CA SER A 86 -16.88 -36.58 2.46
C SER A 86 -16.49 -35.10 2.33
N SER A 87 -17.46 -34.19 2.44
CA SER A 87 -17.21 -32.75 2.26
C SER A 87 -16.21 -32.19 3.28
N SER A 88 -16.10 -32.79 4.47
CA SER A 88 -15.19 -32.33 5.53
C SER A 88 -13.72 -32.69 5.28
N SER A 89 -13.42 -33.70 4.47
CA SER A 89 -12.06 -34.16 4.19
C SER A 89 -11.48 -33.62 2.87
N LEU A 90 -12.19 -32.72 2.20
CA LEU A 90 -11.78 -32.20 0.90
C LEU A 90 -10.53 -31.31 1.03
N PRO A 91 -9.52 -31.50 0.15
CA PRO A 91 -8.36 -30.62 0.12
C PRO A 91 -8.78 -29.23 -0.33
N LEU A 92 -8.03 -28.22 0.11
CA LEU A 92 -8.16 -26.87 -0.42
C LEU A 92 -7.30 -26.71 -1.68
N PRO A 93 -7.71 -25.90 -2.66
CA PRO A 93 -6.88 -25.60 -3.83
C PRO A 93 -5.54 -24.97 -3.46
N GLU A 94 -4.49 -25.21 -4.25
CA GLU A 94 -3.16 -24.70 -3.94
C GLU A 94 -3.08 -23.16 -3.89
N PHE A 95 -3.89 -22.46 -4.69
CA PHE A 95 -3.87 -20.99 -4.75
C PHE A 95 -4.26 -20.32 -3.43
N VAL A 96 -4.92 -21.03 -2.49
CA VAL A 96 -5.27 -20.45 -1.17
C VAL A 96 -4.10 -20.46 -0.18
N ASP A 97 -2.98 -21.05 -0.56
CA ASP A 97 -1.72 -21.02 0.16
C ASP A 97 -1.79 -21.48 1.62
N ASN A 98 -2.44 -22.63 1.87
CA ASN A 98 -2.65 -23.19 3.21
C ASN A 98 -3.40 -22.25 4.18
N THR A 99 -4.08 -21.22 3.66
CA THR A 99 -4.93 -20.35 4.48
C THR A 99 -6.07 -21.17 5.06
N GLN A 100 -6.22 -21.13 6.38
CA GLN A 100 -7.31 -21.80 7.08
C GLN A 100 -8.64 -21.12 6.73
N VAL A 101 -9.68 -21.94 6.51
CA VAL A 101 -11.05 -21.44 6.33
C VAL A 101 -11.54 -20.92 7.68
N PRO A 102 -11.88 -19.63 7.83
CA PRO A 102 -12.50 -19.16 9.06
C PRO A 102 -13.90 -19.75 9.18
N THR A 103 -14.19 -20.38 10.32
CA THR A 103 -15.48 -21.03 10.56
C THR A 103 -16.57 -20.03 10.88
N TYR A 104 -16.28 -18.94 11.58
CA TYR A 104 -17.26 -17.96 12.05
C TYR A 104 -18.48 -18.66 12.69
N CYS A 105 -19.67 -18.53 12.10
CA CYS A 105 -20.89 -19.23 12.52
C CYS A 105 -21.25 -20.41 11.62
N LEU A 106 -20.37 -20.87 10.73
CA LEU A 106 -20.63 -22.04 9.89
C LEU A 106 -20.84 -23.30 10.75
N ASN A 107 -21.82 -24.10 10.35
CA ASN A 107 -21.97 -25.47 10.84
C ASN A 107 -21.13 -26.44 9.99
N THR A 108 -21.09 -27.72 10.34
CA THR A 108 -20.29 -28.74 9.60
C THR A 108 -20.65 -28.81 8.12
N ARG A 109 -21.92 -28.57 7.75
CA ARG A 109 -22.36 -28.51 6.35
C ARG A 109 -21.78 -27.27 5.65
N GLY A 110 -21.80 -26.11 6.31
CA GLY A 110 -21.21 -24.87 5.82
C GLY A 110 -19.70 -24.98 5.59
N GLU A 111 -18.96 -25.57 6.54
CA GLU A 111 -17.52 -25.81 6.39
C GLU A 111 -17.20 -26.71 5.18
N GLY A 112 -17.99 -27.78 5.00
CA GLY A 112 -17.89 -28.64 3.82
C GLY A 112 -18.25 -27.92 2.52
N ALA A 113 -19.26 -27.04 2.55
CA ALA A 113 -19.67 -26.24 1.41
C ALA A 113 -18.56 -25.29 0.93
N VAL A 114 -17.85 -24.62 1.84
CA VAL A 114 -16.70 -23.75 1.48
C VAL A 114 -15.68 -24.53 0.65
N ARG A 115 -15.30 -25.73 1.11
CA ARG A 115 -14.29 -26.56 0.42
C ARG A 115 -14.75 -26.96 -0.98
N LYS A 116 -16.01 -27.38 -1.12
CA LYS A 116 -16.60 -27.73 -2.43
C LYS A 116 -16.60 -26.55 -3.39
N ILE A 117 -17.06 -25.38 -2.93
CA ILE A 117 -17.10 -24.16 -3.74
C ILE A 117 -15.69 -23.75 -4.19
N LEU A 118 -14.70 -23.78 -3.29
CA LEU A 118 -13.32 -23.45 -3.63
C LEU A 118 -12.73 -24.40 -4.70
N LEU A 119 -13.02 -25.70 -4.64
CA LEU A 119 -12.61 -26.67 -5.66
C LEU A 119 -13.30 -26.41 -7.02
N CYS A 120 -14.59 -26.07 -7.01
CA CYS A 120 -15.32 -25.67 -8.21
C CYS A 120 -14.73 -24.39 -8.82
N ILE A 121 -14.38 -23.39 -8.00
CA ILE A 121 -13.72 -22.17 -8.46
C ILE A 121 -12.35 -22.48 -9.06
N ALA A 122 -11.55 -23.35 -8.43
CA ALA A 122 -10.25 -23.76 -8.96
C ALA A 122 -10.34 -24.35 -10.36
N ASN A 123 -11.40 -25.12 -10.64
CA ASN A 123 -11.65 -25.69 -11.94
C ASN A 123 -12.08 -24.65 -12.99
N GLN A 124 -12.86 -23.65 -12.59
CA GLN A 124 -13.42 -22.65 -13.49
C GLN A 124 -12.50 -21.43 -13.72
N PHE A 125 -11.53 -21.21 -12.83
CA PHE A 125 -10.58 -20.10 -12.89
C PHE A 125 -9.13 -20.61 -12.83
N PRO A 126 -8.65 -21.31 -13.86
CA PRO A 126 -7.28 -21.86 -13.88
C PRO A 126 -6.20 -20.78 -13.85
N ASP A 127 -6.53 -19.53 -14.20
CA ASP A 127 -5.61 -18.39 -14.19
C ASP A 127 -5.32 -17.86 -12.77
N ILE A 128 -6.14 -18.24 -11.76
CA ILE A 128 -5.89 -17.87 -10.37
C ILE A 128 -4.71 -18.67 -9.84
N SER A 129 -3.59 -17.97 -9.62
CA SER A 129 -2.36 -18.58 -9.11
C SER A 129 -2.15 -18.35 -7.61
N PHE A 130 -2.77 -17.31 -7.03
CA PHE A 130 -2.64 -17.00 -5.61
C PHE A 130 -3.79 -16.10 -5.14
N CYS A 131 -4.59 -16.57 -4.18
CA CYS A 131 -5.76 -15.87 -3.67
C CYS A 131 -6.10 -16.30 -2.23
N PRO A 132 -5.25 -15.94 -1.23
CA PRO A 132 -5.42 -16.36 0.17
C PRO A 132 -6.65 -15.74 0.84
N ALA A 133 -7.20 -14.63 0.31
CA ALA A 133 -8.40 -14.00 0.84
C ALA A 133 -9.70 -14.76 0.50
N LEU A 134 -9.71 -15.57 -0.56
CA LEU A 134 -10.93 -16.20 -1.08
C LEU A 134 -11.64 -17.12 -0.08
N PRO A 135 -10.95 -17.98 0.71
CA PRO A 135 -11.61 -18.80 1.72
C PRO A 135 -12.48 -18.00 2.69
N ALA A 136 -11.99 -16.85 3.17
CA ALA A 136 -12.75 -16.00 4.09
C ALA A 136 -13.96 -15.35 3.41
N VAL A 137 -13.81 -14.93 2.15
CA VAL A 137 -14.90 -14.35 1.36
C VAL A 137 -15.99 -15.37 1.10
N VAL A 138 -15.64 -16.59 0.67
CA VAL A 138 -16.60 -17.68 0.46
C VAL A 138 -17.30 -18.06 1.77
N ALA A 139 -16.55 -18.16 2.88
CA ALA A 139 -17.13 -18.42 4.19
C ALA A 139 -18.16 -17.35 4.60
N LEU A 140 -17.84 -16.06 4.40
CA LEU A 140 -18.78 -14.97 4.68
C LEU A 140 -20.02 -15.02 3.77
N LEU A 141 -19.84 -15.21 2.46
CA LEU A 141 -20.96 -15.25 1.51
C LEU A 141 -21.93 -16.40 1.79
N LEU A 142 -21.44 -17.54 2.27
CA LEU A 142 -22.25 -18.68 2.72
C LEU A 142 -23.21 -18.35 3.87
N HIS A 143 -22.88 -17.37 4.73
CA HIS A 143 -23.81 -16.89 5.77
C HIS A 143 -25.02 -16.12 5.20
N TYR A 144 -24.96 -15.74 3.92
CA TYR A 144 -25.95 -14.91 3.23
C TYR A 144 -26.32 -15.50 1.87
N SER A 145 -26.26 -16.83 1.74
CA SER A 145 -26.65 -17.55 0.52
C SER A 145 -27.61 -18.69 0.87
N ILE A 146 -28.60 -18.92 0.00
CA ILE A 146 -29.66 -19.92 0.18
C ILE A 146 -29.16 -21.34 -0.07
N ASP A 147 -28.16 -21.47 -0.96
CA ASP A 147 -27.51 -22.72 -1.32
C ASP A 147 -26.04 -22.49 -1.74
N GLU A 148 -25.36 -23.56 -2.11
CA GLU A 148 -23.95 -23.54 -2.53
C GLU A 148 -23.78 -22.90 -3.92
N ALA A 149 -24.79 -22.99 -4.78
CA ALA A 149 -24.75 -22.52 -6.16
C ALA A 149 -24.83 -20.98 -6.21
N GLU A 150 -25.69 -20.38 -5.41
CA GLU A 150 -25.77 -18.92 -5.24
C GLU A 150 -24.47 -18.36 -4.64
N CYS A 151 -23.89 -19.04 -3.64
CA CYS A 151 -22.62 -18.63 -3.07
C CYS A 151 -21.47 -18.72 -4.09
N PHE A 152 -21.44 -19.79 -4.89
CA PHE A 152 -20.48 -19.95 -5.98
C PHE A 152 -20.59 -18.81 -6.99
N GLU A 153 -21.80 -18.51 -7.49
CA GLU A 153 -22.02 -17.41 -8.41
C GLU A 153 -21.52 -16.07 -7.84
N LYS A 154 -21.86 -15.76 -6.59
CA LYS A 154 -21.41 -14.54 -5.92
C LYS A 154 -19.88 -14.44 -5.88
N ALA A 155 -19.21 -15.53 -5.53
CA ALA A 155 -17.74 -15.58 -5.49
C ALA A 155 -17.13 -15.41 -6.90
N CYS A 156 -17.69 -16.07 -7.92
CA CYS A 156 -17.27 -15.95 -9.30
C CYS A 156 -17.41 -14.51 -9.83
N ARG A 157 -18.51 -13.81 -9.52
CA ARG A 157 -18.69 -12.41 -9.91
C ARG A 157 -17.67 -11.47 -9.25
N ILE A 158 -17.33 -11.70 -7.98
CA ILE A 158 -16.28 -10.94 -7.30
C ILE A 158 -14.92 -11.15 -7.96
N LEU A 159 -14.60 -12.39 -8.34
CA LEU A 159 -13.35 -12.73 -9.05
C LEU A 159 -13.34 -12.17 -10.49
N SER A 160 -14.47 -12.17 -11.18
CA SER A 160 -14.61 -11.71 -12.57
C SER A 160 -14.83 -10.20 -12.74
N CYS A 161 -14.75 -9.42 -11.65
CA CYS A 161 -14.91 -7.97 -11.71
C CYS A 161 -13.94 -7.35 -12.72
N ASN A 162 -14.49 -6.71 -13.77
CA ASN A 162 -13.70 -6.11 -14.85
C ASN A 162 -13.66 -4.57 -14.80
N ASP A 163 -14.16 -3.97 -13.72
CA ASP A 163 -14.09 -2.53 -13.50
C ASP A 163 -12.65 -2.13 -13.12
N PRO A 164 -11.91 -1.39 -13.99
CA PRO A 164 -10.54 -0.99 -13.71
C PRO A 164 -10.43 -0.05 -12.49
N THR A 165 -11.54 0.55 -12.06
CA THR A 165 -11.61 1.42 -10.87
C THR A 165 -11.94 0.66 -9.58
N LYS A 166 -12.35 -0.60 -9.69
CA LYS A 166 -12.71 -1.49 -8.58
C LYS A 166 -12.02 -2.85 -8.72
N LYS A 167 -10.73 -2.90 -8.38
CA LYS A 167 -10.10 -4.15 -7.95
C LYS A 167 -10.85 -4.65 -6.70
N LEU A 168 -11.08 -5.95 -6.57
CA LEU A 168 -11.75 -6.53 -5.40
C LEU A 168 -10.84 -7.47 -4.63
N ILE A 169 -10.24 -8.47 -5.28
CA ILE A 169 -9.35 -9.44 -4.63
C ILE A 169 -8.16 -9.72 -5.57
N ASP A 170 -6.97 -9.86 -5.01
CA ASP A 170 -5.77 -10.27 -5.77
C ASP A 170 -5.85 -11.74 -6.15
N GLN A 171 -5.49 -12.06 -7.40
CA GLN A 171 -5.64 -13.40 -7.98
C GLN A 171 -4.29 -14.00 -8.43
N SER A 172 -3.20 -13.27 -8.24
CA SER A 172 -1.85 -13.72 -8.56
C SER A 172 -0.87 -13.36 -7.45
N PHE A 173 0.21 -14.13 -7.38
CA PHE A 173 1.24 -13.93 -6.36
C PHE A 173 1.87 -12.54 -6.47
N LEU A 174 2.18 -12.12 -7.70
CA LEU A 174 2.71 -10.78 -7.97
C LEU A 174 1.77 -9.66 -7.49
N ALA A 175 0.46 -9.78 -7.74
CA ALA A 175 -0.52 -8.79 -7.32
C ALA A 175 -0.64 -8.73 -5.79
N PHE A 176 -0.60 -9.89 -5.13
CA PHE A 176 -0.61 -9.99 -3.67
C PHE A 176 0.65 -9.37 -3.05
N GLU A 177 1.84 -9.74 -3.51
CA GLU A 177 3.11 -9.20 -3.01
C GLU A 177 3.20 -7.68 -3.22
N SER A 178 2.81 -7.20 -4.41
CA SER A 178 2.73 -5.76 -4.68
C SER A 178 1.77 -5.06 -3.71
N SER A 179 0.63 -5.69 -3.38
CA SER A 179 -0.31 -5.15 -2.39
C SER A 179 0.28 -5.08 -0.98
N CYS A 180 1.15 -6.03 -0.60
CA CYS A 180 1.86 -6.02 0.67
C CYS A 180 2.85 -4.86 0.70
N MET A 181 3.63 -4.66 -0.37
CA MET A 181 4.55 -3.53 -0.49
C MET A 181 3.82 -2.19 -0.44
N THR A 182 2.72 -2.09 -1.19
CA THR A 182 1.86 -0.91 -1.16
C THR A 182 1.30 -0.67 0.25
N PHE A 183 0.89 -1.72 0.98
CA PHE A 183 0.43 -1.54 2.35
C PHE A 183 1.52 -0.97 3.24
N GLY A 184 2.74 -1.48 3.15
CA GLY A 184 3.86 -0.99 3.94
C GLY A 184 4.24 0.47 3.64
N ASP A 185 4.24 0.87 2.36
CA ASP A 185 4.37 2.28 1.94
C ASP A 185 3.28 3.16 2.61
N LEU A 186 2.05 2.66 2.65
CA LEU A 186 0.93 3.36 3.30
C LEU A 186 1.10 3.41 4.83
N VAL A 187 1.65 2.39 5.47
CA VAL A 187 1.90 2.37 6.92
C VAL A 187 2.97 3.39 7.28
N ASN A 188 4.09 3.41 6.55
CA ASN A 188 5.14 4.42 6.72
C ASN A 188 4.58 5.84 6.55
N LYS A 189 3.67 6.05 5.59
CA LYS A 189 3.07 7.36 5.38
C LYS A 189 2.03 7.76 6.45
N TYR A 190 1.02 6.93 6.68
CA TYR A 190 -0.19 7.32 7.43
C TYR A 190 -0.18 6.85 8.90
N CYS A 191 0.79 6.02 9.28
CA CYS A 191 0.91 5.43 10.61
C CYS A 191 2.37 5.37 11.11
N GLN A 192 3.16 6.42 10.89
CA GLN A 192 4.59 6.51 11.22
C GLN A 192 4.96 5.98 12.62
N ALA A 193 4.16 6.27 13.66
CA ALA A 193 4.43 5.78 15.01
C ALA A 193 4.37 4.24 15.10
N ALA A 194 3.38 3.61 14.46
CA ALA A 194 3.30 2.15 14.37
C ALA A 194 4.42 1.59 13.48
N HIS A 195 4.74 2.25 12.36
CA HIS A 195 5.85 1.85 11.49
C HIS A 195 7.19 1.83 12.25
N LYS A 196 7.50 2.91 12.98
CA LYS A 196 8.68 3.00 13.84
C LYS A 196 8.74 1.88 14.88
N LEU A 197 7.60 1.54 15.49
CA LEU A 197 7.52 0.38 16.38
C LEU A 197 7.85 -0.91 15.64
N MET A 198 7.31 -1.14 14.44
CA MET A 198 7.58 -2.38 13.68
C MET A 198 9.05 -2.49 13.30
N VAL A 199 9.65 -1.40 12.82
CA VAL A 199 11.08 -1.30 12.47
C VAL A 199 11.98 -1.57 13.68
N ALA A 200 11.55 -1.16 14.88
CA ALA A 200 12.30 -1.38 16.11
C ALA A 200 12.25 -2.82 16.64
N VAL A 201 11.23 -3.61 16.27
CA VAL A 201 10.98 -4.94 16.86
C VAL A 201 11.06 -6.10 15.88
N SER A 202 11.07 -5.81 14.57
CA SER A 202 11.12 -6.84 13.52
C SER A 202 12.31 -6.57 12.63
N GLU A 203 13.12 -7.61 12.38
CA GLU A 203 14.21 -7.54 11.40
C GLU A 203 13.67 -7.41 9.98
N ASP A 204 12.53 -8.05 9.71
CA ASP A 204 11.78 -8.02 8.45
C ASP A 204 10.39 -7.44 8.70
N VAL A 205 10.21 -6.17 8.33
CA VAL A 205 8.94 -5.45 8.47
C VAL A 205 7.92 -5.91 7.42
N LEU A 206 8.37 -6.34 6.24
CA LEU A 206 7.48 -6.82 5.18
C LEU A 206 6.82 -8.14 5.57
N GLN A 207 7.47 -9.01 6.36
CA GLN A 207 6.83 -10.21 6.91
C GLN A 207 5.71 -9.90 7.88
N VAL A 208 5.80 -8.77 8.58
CA VAL A 208 4.68 -8.28 9.41
C VAL A 208 3.54 -7.83 8.51
N TYR A 209 3.86 -7.05 7.48
CA TYR A 209 2.89 -6.48 6.54
C TYR A 209 2.31 -7.49 5.56
N SER A 210 2.95 -8.63 5.32
CA SER A 210 2.43 -9.69 4.45
C SER A 210 1.14 -10.33 4.97
N ASP A 211 0.85 -10.18 6.27
CA ASP A 211 -0.41 -10.63 6.87
C ASP A 211 -1.52 -9.57 6.82
N TRP A 212 -1.32 -8.40 6.19
CA TRP A 212 -2.30 -7.31 6.22
C TRP A 212 -3.69 -7.73 5.72
N GLN A 213 -3.75 -8.53 4.65
CA GLN A 213 -5.01 -9.09 4.15
C GLN A 213 -5.61 -10.09 5.13
N ARG A 214 -4.77 -10.92 5.76
CA ARG A 214 -5.18 -11.92 6.74
C ARG A 214 -5.84 -11.29 7.96
N TRP A 215 -5.40 -10.09 8.35
CA TRP A 215 -6.06 -9.33 9.42
C TRP A 215 -7.53 -9.10 9.10
N LEU A 216 -7.86 -8.75 7.85
CA LEU A 216 -9.24 -8.48 7.43
C LEU A 216 -10.01 -9.76 7.08
N PHE A 217 -9.37 -10.64 6.32
CA PHE A 217 -9.92 -11.86 5.74
C PHE A 217 -9.50 -13.08 6.56
N GLY A 218 -10.17 -13.27 7.69
CA GLY A 218 -10.06 -14.50 8.50
C GLY A 218 -9.83 -14.29 9.98
N GLU A 219 -9.09 -13.24 10.38
CA GLU A 219 -8.79 -12.98 11.79
C GLU A 219 -9.80 -12.03 12.46
N LEU A 220 -10.39 -11.09 11.72
CA LEU A 220 -11.45 -10.24 12.24
C LEU A 220 -12.69 -11.06 12.63
N PRO A 221 -13.33 -10.78 13.79
CA PRO A 221 -14.59 -11.43 14.14
C PRO A 221 -15.70 -11.15 13.10
N LEU A 222 -16.67 -12.06 12.98
CA LEU A 222 -17.68 -12.04 11.91
C LEU A 222 -18.40 -10.70 11.76
N ASN A 223 -18.84 -10.09 12.86
CA ASN A 223 -19.53 -8.80 12.84
C ASN A 223 -18.63 -7.65 12.35
N TYR A 224 -17.33 -7.67 12.65
CA TYR A 224 -16.37 -6.71 12.11
C TYR A 224 -16.16 -6.95 10.62
N PHE A 225 -15.90 -8.19 10.23
CA PHE A 225 -15.64 -8.52 8.83
C PHE A 225 -16.85 -8.21 7.95
N ALA A 226 -18.06 -8.56 8.37
CA ALA A 226 -19.30 -8.21 7.66
C ALA A 226 -19.46 -6.69 7.49
N ARG A 227 -19.18 -5.89 8.53
CA ARG A 227 -19.22 -4.43 8.46
C ARG A 227 -18.21 -3.86 7.47
N VAL A 228 -16.99 -4.39 7.45
CA VAL A 228 -15.96 -4.01 6.47
C VAL A 228 -16.40 -4.43 5.06
N PHE A 229 -16.95 -5.62 4.91
CA PHE A 229 -17.40 -6.18 3.64
C PHE A 229 -18.59 -5.40 3.06
N ASP A 230 -19.53 -4.94 3.89
CA ASP A 230 -20.64 -4.06 3.51
C ASP A 230 -20.12 -2.83 2.73
N VAL A 231 -19.07 -2.19 3.25
CA VAL A 231 -18.49 -0.99 2.65
C VAL A 231 -17.56 -1.33 1.49
N PHE A 232 -16.83 -2.43 1.59
CA PHE A 232 -15.96 -2.95 0.52
C PHE A 232 -16.73 -3.29 -0.75
N LEU A 233 -17.94 -3.86 -0.68
CA LEU A 233 -18.74 -4.11 -1.89
C LEU A 233 -19.17 -2.81 -2.60
N VAL A 234 -19.41 -1.73 -1.84
CA VAL A 234 -19.84 -0.44 -2.39
C VAL A 234 -18.66 0.40 -2.88
N GLU A 235 -17.55 0.40 -2.14
CA GLU A 235 -16.39 1.26 -2.37
C GLU A 235 -15.13 0.51 -2.82
N GLY A 236 -15.11 -0.79 -2.94
CA GLY A 236 -13.96 -1.58 -3.44
C GLY A 236 -12.70 -1.55 -2.56
N TYR A 237 -11.61 -2.05 -3.15
CA TYR A 237 -10.35 -2.41 -2.45
C TYR A 237 -9.77 -1.36 -1.49
N LYS A 238 -9.90 -0.07 -1.83
CA LYS A 238 -9.33 1.03 -1.04
C LYS A 238 -9.81 1.02 0.43
N VAL A 239 -11.00 0.49 0.70
CA VAL A 239 -11.52 0.32 2.07
C VAL A 239 -10.62 -0.58 2.91
N LEU A 240 -10.06 -1.63 2.32
CA LEU A 240 -9.25 -2.62 3.03
C LEU A 240 -7.97 -1.99 3.60
N TYR A 241 -7.27 -1.18 2.80
CA TYR A 241 -6.11 -0.41 3.27
C TYR A 241 -6.45 0.53 4.43
N ARG A 242 -7.60 1.22 4.36
CA ARG A 242 -8.05 2.13 5.43
C ARG A 242 -8.25 1.40 6.74
N VAL A 243 -8.91 0.24 6.68
CA VAL A 243 -9.22 -0.57 7.86
C VAL A 243 -7.95 -1.20 8.43
N ALA A 244 -7.04 -1.72 7.59
CA ALA A 244 -5.75 -2.23 8.05
C ALA A 244 -4.88 -1.15 8.73
N LEU A 245 -4.84 0.07 8.18
CA LEU A 245 -4.18 1.21 8.84
C LEU A 245 -4.85 1.58 10.17
N ALA A 246 -6.18 1.53 10.25
CA ALA A 246 -6.91 1.80 11.49
C ALA A 246 -6.61 0.73 12.57
N ILE A 247 -6.55 -0.54 12.18
CA ILE A 247 -6.15 -1.66 13.05
C ILE A 247 -4.76 -1.37 13.65
N LEU A 248 -3.78 -1.01 12.83
CA LEU A 248 -2.43 -0.67 13.34
C LEU A 248 -2.41 0.55 14.25
N LYS A 249 -3.26 1.56 14.00
CA LYS A 249 -3.40 2.71 14.90
C LYS A 249 -3.94 2.30 16.28
N PHE A 250 -4.91 1.38 16.34
CA PHE A 250 -5.41 0.86 17.60
C PHE A 250 -4.39 -0.06 18.29
N PHE A 251 -3.74 -0.94 17.53
CA PHE A 251 -2.68 -1.81 18.05
C PHE A 251 -1.54 -1.00 18.69
N HIS A 252 -1.01 -0.01 17.98
CA HIS A 252 0.02 0.89 18.52
C HIS A 252 -0.47 1.61 19.78
N LYS A 253 -1.73 2.06 19.81
CA LYS A 253 -2.29 2.72 21.00
C LYS A 253 -2.34 1.79 22.21
N VAL A 254 -2.68 0.51 22.02
CA VAL A 254 -2.71 -0.49 23.11
C VAL A 254 -1.30 -0.86 23.56
N ARG A 255 -0.35 -0.95 22.62
CA ARG A 255 1.06 -1.22 22.94
C ARG A 255 1.81 -0.04 23.55
N ALA A 256 1.37 1.19 23.29
CA ALA A 256 2.02 2.39 23.82
C ALA A 256 2.00 2.37 25.36
N GLY A 257 3.16 2.09 25.97
CA GLY A 257 3.35 2.00 27.42
C GLY A 257 3.53 0.59 27.99
N GLN A 258 3.44 -0.45 27.16
CA GLN A 258 3.76 -1.83 27.58
C GLN A 258 5.23 -2.17 27.23
N PRO A 259 5.94 -2.96 28.07
CA PRO A 259 7.25 -3.46 27.72
C PRO A 259 7.17 -4.33 26.45
N LEU A 260 8.24 -4.30 25.64
CA LEU A 260 8.41 -5.24 24.53
C LEU A 260 8.70 -6.64 25.10
N GLU A 261 7.67 -7.42 25.38
CA GLU A 261 7.84 -8.78 25.93
C GLU A 261 7.84 -9.89 24.86
N SER A 262 7.51 -9.55 23.61
CA SER A 262 7.32 -10.54 22.54
C SER A 262 8.23 -10.24 21.35
N ASP A 263 9.05 -11.24 20.99
CA ASP A 263 9.89 -11.27 19.79
C ASP A 263 9.07 -11.48 18.50
N ASN A 264 7.74 -11.62 18.58
CA ASN A 264 6.89 -11.94 17.43
C ASN A 264 5.72 -10.97 17.28
N VAL A 265 6.04 -9.73 16.89
CA VAL A 265 5.05 -8.68 16.62
C VAL A 265 3.98 -9.08 15.62
N LYS A 266 4.32 -9.94 14.65
CA LYS A 266 3.39 -10.46 13.65
C LYS A 266 2.26 -11.27 14.33
N GLN A 267 2.61 -12.17 15.24
CA GLN A 267 1.62 -12.94 16.00
C GLN A 267 0.83 -12.06 16.97
N ASP A 268 1.47 -11.05 17.57
CA ASP A 268 0.79 -10.12 18.48
C ASP A 268 -0.30 -9.30 17.79
N ILE A 269 -0.03 -8.80 16.58
CA ILE A 269 -1.03 -8.10 15.77
C ILE A 269 -2.20 -9.04 15.46
N ARG A 270 -1.93 -10.29 15.09
CA ARG A 270 -2.99 -11.27 14.80
C ARG A 270 -3.85 -11.55 16.02
N MET A 271 -3.23 -11.74 17.19
CA MET A 271 -3.97 -11.92 18.45
C MET A 271 -4.81 -10.69 18.79
N PHE A 272 -4.24 -9.48 18.63
CA PHE A 272 -4.98 -8.23 18.80
C PHE A 272 -6.19 -8.13 17.85
N VAL A 273 -6.04 -8.54 16.60
CA VAL A 273 -7.13 -8.51 15.60
C VAL A 273 -8.24 -9.49 15.97
N LYS A 274 -7.92 -10.71 16.41
CA LYS A 274 -8.91 -11.68 16.90
C LYS A 274 -9.69 -11.15 18.10
N ASP A 275 -9.00 -10.45 19.01
CA ASP A 275 -9.56 -9.89 20.25
C ASP A 275 -9.98 -8.41 20.13
N ILE A 276 -10.09 -7.88 18.90
CA ILE A 276 -10.34 -6.45 18.67
C ILE A 276 -11.61 -5.92 19.37
N ALA A 277 -12.58 -6.80 19.59
CA ALA A 277 -13.82 -6.51 20.31
C ALA A 277 -13.61 -6.05 21.76
N LYS A 278 -12.49 -6.41 22.39
CA LYS A 278 -12.13 -5.93 23.73
C LYS A 278 -11.71 -4.46 23.72
N THR A 279 -11.34 -3.91 22.55
CA THR A 279 -10.73 -2.58 22.43
C THR A 279 -11.65 -1.57 21.72
N VAL A 280 -12.29 -1.97 20.63
CA VAL A 280 -13.01 -1.03 19.74
C VAL A 280 -14.21 -1.69 19.07
N SER A 281 -15.33 -0.98 18.93
CA SER A 281 -16.52 -1.47 18.20
C SER A 281 -16.31 -1.40 16.67
N PRO A 282 -17.12 -2.12 15.86
CA PRO A 282 -17.04 -2.04 14.40
C PRO A 282 -17.23 -0.60 13.86
N GLU A 283 -18.11 0.19 14.48
CA GLU A 283 -18.41 1.57 14.09
C GLU A 283 -17.21 2.47 14.33
N LYS A 284 -16.60 2.38 15.52
CA LYS A 284 -15.39 3.15 15.87
C LYS A 284 -14.20 2.76 15.00
N LEU A 285 -14.09 1.49 14.60
CA LEU A 285 -13.07 1.02 13.67
C LEU A 285 -13.24 1.69 12.30
N LEU A 286 -14.46 1.68 11.75
CA LEU A 286 -14.77 2.30 10.46
C LEU A 286 -14.65 3.83 10.51
N GLU A 287 -15.10 4.49 11.57
CA GLU A 287 -14.87 5.93 11.77
C GLU A 287 -13.38 6.26 11.71
N LYS A 288 -12.55 5.50 12.43
CA LYS A 288 -11.09 5.69 12.42
C LYS A 288 -10.49 5.46 11.03
N ALA A 289 -10.98 4.44 10.30
CA ALA A 289 -10.54 4.12 8.94
C ALA A 289 -10.90 5.21 7.93
N PHE A 290 -12.11 5.77 8.01
CA PHE A 290 -12.59 6.82 7.11
C PHE A 290 -12.05 8.21 7.46
N ALA A 291 -11.60 8.44 8.69
CA ALA A 291 -10.88 9.65 9.08
C ALA A 291 -9.49 9.79 8.42
N ILE A 292 -8.90 8.69 7.91
CA ILE A 292 -7.61 8.74 7.22
C ILE A 292 -7.81 9.41 5.84
N ARG A 293 -7.10 10.47 5.49
CA ARG A 293 -7.13 11.02 4.12
C ARG A 293 -6.22 10.21 3.19
N LEU A 294 -6.64 8.99 2.88
CA LEU A 294 -5.86 8.04 2.07
C LEU A 294 -5.80 8.47 0.59
N PHE A 295 -4.65 8.21 -0.05
CA PHE A 295 -4.41 8.35 -1.49
C PHE A 295 -5.59 7.94 -2.38
N SER A 296 -5.84 8.69 -3.45
CA SER A 296 -6.88 8.40 -4.44
C SER A 296 -6.72 6.97 -5.02
N ARG A 297 -7.79 6.43 -5.63
CA ARG A 297 -7.71 5.09 -6.26
C ARG A 297 -6.60 5.02 -7.31
N LYS A 298 -6.49 6.09 -8.10
CA LYS A 298 -5.47 6.25 -9.13
C LYS A 298 -4.07 6.25 -8.54
N GLU A 299 -3.85 6.96 -7.44
CA GLU A 299 -2.55 6.97 -6.75
C GLU A 299 -2.17 5.60 -6.18
N ILE A 300 -3.12 4.90 -5.55
CA ILE A 300 -2.91 3.53 -5.05
C ILE A 300 -2.59 2.58 -6.20
N GLN A 301 -3.31 2.69 -7.32
CA GLN A 301 -3.07 1.87 -8.51
C GLN A 301 -1.67 2.14 -9.10
N LEU A 302 -1.26 3.40 -9.21
CA LEU A 302 0.09 3.76 -9.68
C LEU A 302 1.18 3.22 -8.76
N LEU A 303 0.97 3.26 -7.44
CA LEU A 303 1.89 2.69 -6.46
C LEU A 303 1.99 1.17 -6.60
N GLN A 304 0.85 0.48 -6.73
CA GLN A 304 0.81 -0.97 -6.98
C GLN A 304 1.53 -1.33 -8.29
N MET A 305 1.32 -0.56 -9.37
CA MET A 305 2.00 -0.80 -10.65
C MET A 305 3.52 -0.60 -10.55
N ALA A 306 3.98 0.41 -9.80
CA ALA A 306 5.40 0.62 -9.54
C ALA A 306 6.01 -0.55 -8.74
N ASN A 307 5.32 -1.01 -7.69
CA ASN A 307 5.75 -2.15 -6.89
C ASN A 307 5.74 -3.46 -7.71
N GLU A 308 4.72 -3.70 -8.54
CA GLU A 308 4.70 -4.86 -9.45
C GLU A 308 5.86 -4.82 -10.46
N LYS A 309 6.18 -3.64 -11.02
CA LYS A 309 7.31 -3.48 -11.95
C LYS A 309 8.64 -3.80 -11.26
N ALA A 310 8.85 -3.29 -10.05
CA ALA A 310 10.05 -3.57 -9.26
C ALA A 310 10.19 -5.06 -8.95
N LEU A 311 9.10 -5.73 -8.55
CA LEU A 311 9.09 -7.19 -8.32
C LEU A 311 9.42 -7.98 -9.60
N ARG A 312 8.89 -7.56 -10.76
CA ARG A 312 9.22 -8.19 -12.05
C ARG A 312 10.68 -8.03 -12.43
N GLN A 313 11.27 -6.86 -12.19
CA GLN A 313 12.70 -6.61 -12.45
C GLN A 313 13.59 -7.50 -11.58
N LYS A 314 13.15 -7.81 -10.35
CA LYS A 314 13.80 -8.78 -9.44
C LYS A 314 13.48 -10.25 -9.73
N GLY A 315 12.76 -10.56 -10.81
CA GLY A 315 12.37 -11.94 -11.16
C GLY A 315 11.28 -12.55 -10.27
N ILE A 316 10.64 -11.77 -9.40
CA ILE A 316 9.59 -12.24 -8.47
C ILE A 316 8.23 -12.14 -9.16
N THR A 317 7.83 -13.19 -9.86
CA THR A 317 6.54 -13.24 -10.58
C THR A 317 5.59 -14.33 -10.07
N VAL A 318 6.16 -15.42 -9.52
CA VAL A 318 5.43 -16.61 -9.07
C VAL A 318 5.90 -17.05 -7.69
N LYS A 319 5.04 -17.75 -6.97
CA LYS A 319 5.42 -18.38 -5.70
C LYS A 319 6.24 -19.65 -5.98
N GLN A 320 7.53 -19.61 -5.71
CA GLN A 320 8.39 -20.80 -5.82
C GLN A 320 8.08 -21.77 -4.66
N LYS A 321 7.67 -23.01 -4.98
CA LYS A 321 7.30 -24.04 -3.99
C LYS A 321 8.47 -24.63 -3.19
N SER A 322 9.73 -24.39 -3.57
CA SER A 322 10.90 -25.12 -3.00
C SER A 322 11.99 -24.23 -2.38
N VAL A 323 11.72 -22.97 -2.11
CA VAL A 323 12.55 -22.15 -1.21
C VAL A 323 11.69 -21.92 0.01
N SER A 324 12.07 -22.49 1.16
CA SER A 324 11.39 -22.18 2.41
C SER A 324 11.31 -20.65 2.51
N LEU A 325 10.20 -20.13 3.03
CA LEU A 325 10.11 -18.70 3.35
C LEU A 325 11.28 -18.22 4.24
N SER A 326 12.04 -19.15 4.86
CA SER A 326 13.28 -18.90 5.59
C SER A 326 14.58 -18.82 4.77
N LYS A 327 14.63 -19.25 3.50
CA LYS A 327 15.79 -19.02 2.60
C LYS A 327 15.60 -17.84 1.65
N ARG A 328 14.41 -17.26 1.68
CA ARG A 328 14.16 -15.94 1.14
C ARG A 328 14.90 -14.94 2.03
N GLN A 329 16.08 -14.48 1.58
CA GLN A 329 16.77 -13.29 2.09
C GLN A 329 15.97 -12.04 1.68
N PHE A 330 14.73 -11.97 2.17
CA PHE A 330 13.77 -10.94 1.84
C PHE A 330 13.69 -10.06 3.09
N VAL A 331 13.95 -8.77 2.87
CA VAL A 331 13.83 -7.62 3.79
C VAL A 331 14.61 -7.75 5.10
N HIS A 332 15.94 -7.73 5.00
CA HIS A 332 16.66 -6.92 5.96
C HIS A 332 16.18 -5.47 5.82
N LEU A 333 15.99 -4.72 6.91
CA LEU A 333 16.33 -3.30 6.89
C LEU A 333 17.71 -3.24 6.26
N ALA A 334 17.78 -2.91 4.96
CA ALA A 334 18.80 -3.40 4.02
C ALA A 334 20.19 -2.80 4.26
N VAL A 335 20.49 -2.41 5.48
CA VAL A 335 21.78 -1.99 5.96
C VAL A 335 22.34 -3.14 6.80
N HIS A 336 22.97 -4.12 6.13
CA HIS A 336 23.81 -5.08 6.82
C HIS A 336 24.94 -4.34 7.53
N ALA A 337 24.98 -4.39 8.86
CA ALA A 337 25.95 -3.64 9.66
C ALA A 337 27.40 -4.01 9.28
N GLU A 338 27.61 -5.25 8.84
CA GLU A 338 28.92 -5.80 8.48
C GLU A 338 29.46 -5.24 7.16
N ASN A 339 28.57 -4.86 6.23
CA ASN A 339 28.93 -4.39 4.88
C ASN A 339 28.69 -2.89 4.68
N PHE A 340 28.26 -2.18 5.72
CA PHE A 340 27.94 -0.76 5.64
C PHE A 340 29.04 0.09 6.27
N HIS A 341 29.54 1.07 5.52
CA HIS A 341 30.51 2.05 6.01
C HIS A 341 30.24 3.45 5.43
N SER A 342 29.98 4.43 6.29
CA SER A 342 29.81 5.85 5.95
C SER A 342 30.67 6.72 6.86
N GLU A 343 31.22 7.80 6.31
CA GLU A 343 31.96 8.84 7.06
C GLU A 343 31.01 9.88 7.69
N ILE A 344 29.74 9.86 7.27
CA ILE A 344 28.72 10.85 7.67
C ILE A 344 27.76 10.28 8.71
N VAL A 345 27.23 9.07 8.50
CA VAL A 345 26.19 8.46 9.34
C VAL A 345 26.61 7.11 9.93
N SER A 346 26.13 6.83 11.13
CA SER A 346 26.20 5.50 11.72
C SER A 346 25.25 4.52 11.04
N VAL A 347 25.47 3.22 11.22
CA VAL A 347 24.54 2.15 10.79
C VAL A 347 23.11 2.41 11.30
N LYS A 348 22.99 2.91 12.54
CA LYS A 348 21.68 3.22 13.14
C LYS A 348 20.97 4.34 12.38
N GLU A 349 21.67 5.44 12.13
CA GLU A 349 21.11 6.58 11.38
C GLU A 349 20.76 6.17 9.94
N MET A 350 21.59 5.33 9.30
CA MET A 350 21.26 4.83 7.96
C MET A 350 20.01 3.95 7.97
N ARG A 351 19.80 3.11 8.99
CA ARG A 351 18.56 2.32 9.15
C ARG A 351 17.33 3.21 9.37
N ASP A 352 17.49 4.28 10.15
CA ASP A 352 16.42 5.27 10.35
C ASP A 352 16.03 5.90 9.01
N ILE A 353 17.01 6.28 8.17
CA ILE A 353 16.77 6.80 6.82
C ILE A 353 16.15 5.75 5.91
N TRP A 354 16.66 4.51 5.92
CA TRP A 354 16.16 3.42 5.08
C TRP A 354 14.70 3.09 5.36
N SER A 355 14.26 3.25 6.63
CA SER A 355 12.84 3.11 7.00
C SER A 355 11.92 4.16 6.36
N TRP A 356 12.47 5.23 5.78
CA TRP A 356 11.70 6.30 5.13
C TRP A 356 11.55 6.09 3.62
N ILE A 357 12.35 5.22 3.04
CA ILE A 357 12.45 5.00 1.60
C ILE A 357 11.27 4.13 1.14
N PRO A 358 10.71 4.35 -0.05
CA PRO A 358 9.66 3.49 -0.60
C PRO A 358 10.08 2.01 -0.60
N GLU A 359 9.17 1.11 -0.25
CA GLU A 359 9.52 -0.28 0.06
C GLU A 359 10.25 -0.96 -1.10
N ARG A 360 9.89 -0.64 -2.34
CA ARG A 360 10.56 -1.19 -3.54
C ARG A 360 12.07 -0.94 -3.62
N PHE A 361 12.55 0.16 -3.03
CA PHE A 361 13.98 0.46 -2.94
C PHE A 361 14.57 0.12 -1.57
N ALA A 362 13.75 0.09 -0.52
CA ALA A 362 14.18 -0.36 0.81
C ALA A 362 14.60 -1.84 0.83
N LEU A 363 14.23 -2.61 -0.21
CA LEU A 363 14.71 -3.98 -0.47
C LEU A 363 16.17 -4.07 -0.95
N CYS A 364 16.79 -2.97 -1.38
CA CYS A 364 18.15 -2.93 -1.91
C CYS A 364 19.15 -2.49 -0.84
N GLN A 365 20.39 -2.97 -0.92
CA GLN A 365 21.48 -2.56 -0.03
C GLN A 365 22.01 -1.16 -0.42
N PRO A 366 22.44 -0.33 0.55
CA PRO A 366 23.12 0.91 0.27
C PRO A 366 24.41 0.69 -0.51
N LEU A 367 24.53 1.33 -1.67
CA LEU A 367 25.75 1.35 -2.47
C LEU A 367 26.36 2.75 -2.44
N LEU A 368 27.57 2.90 -1.90
CA LEU A 368 28.25 4.20 -1.92
C LEU A 368 28.71 4.53 -3.36
N LEU A 369 28.06 5.48 -4.01
CA LEU A 369 28.38 5.93 -5.36
C LEU A 369 29.45 7.03 -5.34
N PHE A 370 29.29 7.98 -4.42
CA PHE A 370 30.16 9.13 -4.32
C PHE A 370 30.50 9.45 -2.87
N SER A 371 31.77 9.73 -2.58
CA SER A 371 32.20 10.43 -1.37
C SER A 371 33.15 11.54 -1.75
N SER A 372 32.90 12.77 -1.26
CA SER A 372 33.82 13.90 -1.46
C SER A 372 35.22 13.66 -0.88
N LEU A 373 35.35 12.77 0.11
CA LEU A 373 36.63 12.40 0.72
C LEU A 373 37.44 11.43 -0.16
N GLN A 374 36.75 10.64 -1.01
CA GLN A 374 37.38 9.67 -1.92
C GLN A 374 37.51 10.20 -3.35
N HIS A 375 36.52 10.97 -3.82
CA HIS A 375 36.41 11.43 -5.21
C HIS A 375 36.69 12.92 -5.38
N GLY A 376 36.90 13.65 -4.29
CA GLY A 376 37.12 15.09 -4.30
C GLY A 376 35.85 15.92 -4.33
N TYR A 377 36.04 17.24 -4.25
CA TYR A 377 34.99 18.24 -4.12
C TYR A 377 34.65 18.84 -5.49
N SER A 378 33.91 18.08 -6.31
CA SER A 378 33.54 18.51 -7.66
C SER A 378 32.16 17.96 -8.06
N LEU A 379 31.26 18.87 -8.41
CA LEU A 379 29.90 18.50 -8.86
C LEU A 379 29.92 17.72 -10.19
N SER A 380 30.87 17.97 -11.08
CA SER A 380 31.01 17.18 -12.31
C SER A 380 31.40 15.72 -12.01
N ARG A 381 32.28 15.51 -11.02
CA ARG A 381 32.64 14.17 -10.56
C ARG A 381 31.48 13.48 -9.84
N PHE A 382 30.69 14.23 -9.06
CA PHE A 382 29.45 13.73 -8.47
C PHE A 382 28.50 13.19 -9.55
N TYR A 383 28.22 13.96 -10.61
CA TYR A 383 27.35 13.49 -11.69
C TYR A 383 27.91 12.26 -12.39
N PHE A 384 29.22 12.24 -12.68
CA PHE A 384 29.88 11.09 -13.30
C PHE A 384 29.68 9.79 -12.51
N GLN A 385 29.68 9.87 -11.16
CA GLN A 385 29.48 8.70 -10.31
C GLN A 385 28.00 8.33 -10.10
N CYS A 386 27.07 9.29 -10.22
CA CYS A 386 25.66 9.09 -9.85
C CYS A 386 24.72 8.90 -11.04
N GLU A 387 25.08 9.32 -12.26
CA GLU A 387 24.27 9.07 -13.46
C GLU A 387 24.17 7.57 -13.76
N GLY A 388 22.97 7.12 -14.11
CA GLY A 388 22.65 5.70 -14.29
C GLY A 388 22.10 5.02 -13.02
N HIS A 389 22.18 5.70 -11.87
CA HIS A 389 21.63 5.23 -10.61
C HIS A 389 20.38 6.03 -10.24
N GLU A 390 19.21 5.38 -10.30
CA GLU A 390 17.92 5.92 -9.85
C GLU A 390 17.28 4.96 -8.85
N PRO A 391 16.91 5.39 -7.63
CA PRO A 391 17.06 6.72 -7.03
C PRO A 391 18.43 6.93 -6.37
N THR A 392 18.66 8.11 -5.78
CA THR A 392 19.86 8.38 -4.96
C THR A 392 19.51 8.97 -3.59
N LEU A 393 20.33 8.69 -2.58
CA LEU A 393 20.30 9.30 -1.26
C LEU A 393 21.54 10.19 -1.09
N LEU A 394 21.32 11.49 -0.88
CA LEU A 394 22.36 12.49 -0.63
C LEU A 394 22.50 12.72 0.87
N LEU A 395 23.73 12.63 1.38
CA LEU A 395 24.11 12.94 2.76
C LEU A 395 25.14 14.06 2.78
N ILE A 396 24.95 15.03 3.68
CA ILE A 396 25.84 16.17 3.87
C ILE A 396 26.17 16.32 5.34
N LYS A 397 27.45 16.40 5.64
CA LYS A 397 28.01 16.75 6.95
C LYS A 397 28.57 18.15 6.90
N THR A 398 28.13 19.04 7.79
CA THR A 398 28.70 20.39 7.90
C THR A 398 29.98 20.38 8.72
N THR A 399 30.81 21.41 8.57
CA THR A 399 31.98 21.66 9.44
C THR A 399 31.60 21.89 10.91
N GLN A 400 30.33 22.24 11.17
CA GLN A 400 29.76 22.35 12.51
C GLN A 400 29.18 21.02 13.03
N LYS A 401 29.45 19.91 12.33
CA LYS A 401 29.00 18.54 12.66
C LYS A 401 27.47 18.34 12.60
N GLU A 402 26.75 19.22 11.92
CA GLU A 402 25.33 19.00 11.61
C GLU A 402 25.24 18.04 10.42
N VAL A 403 24.17 17.23 10.37
CA VAL A 403 23.96 16.24 9.31
C VAL A 403 22.57 16.40 8.73
N CYS A 404 22.51 16.60 7.42
CA CYS A 404 21.27 16.72 6.65
C CYS A 404 21.39 16.01 5.29
N GLY A 405 20.28 15.90 4.58
CA GLY A 405 20.28 15.18 3.31
C GLY A 405 18.95 15.19 2.58
N ALA A 406 18.92 14.44 1.49
CA ALA A 406 17.73 14.29 0.66
C ALA A 406 17.69 12.91 -0.01
N TYR A 407 16.50 12.33 -0.10
CA TYR A 407 16.21 11.22 -1.00
C TYR A 407 15.67 11.78 -2.32
N LEU A 408 16.24 11.32 -3.43
CA LEU A 408 16.08 11.92 -4.75
C LEU A 408 15.61 10.85 -5.73
N SER A 409 14.36 10.98 -6.18
CA SER A 409 13.63 9.90 -6.84
C SER A 409 14.07 9.58 -8.25
N THR A 410 14.92 10.41 -8.88
CA THR A 410 15.12 10.39 -10.33
C THR A 410 16.58 10.56 -10.70
N ASP A 411 16.99 9.88 -11.78
CA ASP A 411 18.34 9.91 -12.31
C ASP A 411 18.86 11.33 -12.61
N TRP A 412 20.13 11.60 -12.27
CA TRP A 412 20.77 12.90 -12.48
C TRP A 412 20.99 13.27 -13.95
N SER A 413 20.94 12.31 -14.87
CA SER A 413 21.00 12.54 -16.32
C SER A 413 19.84 13.39 -16.82
N GLU A 414 18.70 13.39 -16.13
CA GLU A 414 17.51 14.21 -16.46
C GLU A 414 17.81 15.72 -16.45
N ARG A 415 18.84 16.17 -15.70
CA ARG A 415 19.27 17.58 -15.69
C ARG A 415 19.65 18.10 -17.08
N THR A 416 20.12 17.20 -17.96
CA THR A 416 20.60 17.57 -19.30
C THR A 416 19.46 17.91 -20.27
N LYS A 417 18.22 17.53 -19.94
CA LYS A 417 17.04 17.75 -20.80
C LYS A 417 16.66 19.21 -20.99
N PHE A 418 17.19 20.10 -20.15
CA PHE A 418 16.87 21.53 -20.17
C PHE A 418 17.87 22.36 -20.99
N GLY A 419 18.68 21.72 -21.85
CA GLY A 419 19.58 22.41 -22.78
C GLY A 419 20.62 23.30 -22.09
N GLY A 420 21.14 22.84 -20.94
CA GLY A 420 22.10 23.57 -20.11
C GLY A 420 21.47 24.63 -19.18
N LYS A 421 20.16 24.90 -19.28
CA LYS A 421 19.45 25.73 -18.30
C LYS A 421 19.12 24.91 -17.06
N LEU A 422 19.10 25.54 -15.90
CA LEU A 422 18.65 24.89 -14.68
C LEU A 422 17.14 24.61 -14.78
N GLY A 423 16.74 23.34 -14.71
CA GLY A 423 15.35 22.91 -14.73
C GLY A 423 15.07 21.92 -13.63
N PHE A 424 13.90 22.03 -13.01
CA PHE A 424 13.47 21.10 -11.97
C PHE A 424 12.89 19.82 -12.58
N PHE A 425 13.28 18.69 -12.02
CA PHE A 425 12.80 17.35 -12.31
C PHE A 425 12.60 16.60 -10.98
N GLY A 426 12.38 15.29 -11.04
CA GLY A 426 12.04 14.47 -9.89
C GLY A 426 10.53 14.24 -9.75
N THR A 427 10.16 13.59 -8.66
CA THR A 427 8.77 13.27 -8.32
C THR A 427 8.49 13.58 -6.87
N GLY A 428 7.22 13.52 -6.46
CA GLY A 428 6.86 13.73 -5.06
C GLY A 428 7.42 12.69 -4.09
N GLU A 429 8.08 11.63 -4.55
CA GLU A 429 8.80 10.74 -3.66
C GLU A 429 10.07 11.34 -3.09
N CYS A 430 10.57 12.45 -3.66
CA CYS A 430 11.66 13.19 -3.03
C CYS A 430 11.25 13.65 -1.63
N PHE A 431 12.20 13.60 -0.70
CA PHE A 431 12.05 14.19 0.62
C PHE A 431 13.40 14.69 1.12
N VAL A 432 13.37 15.71 1.97
CA VAL A 432 14.57 16.24 2.64
C VAL A 432 14.51 15.90 4.12
N PHE A 433 15.66 15.86 4.77
CA PHE A 433 15.73 15.54 6.19
C PHE A 433 16.93 16.18 6.87
N ARG A 434 16.83 16.29 8.19
CA ARG A 434 17.93 16.56 9.11
C ARG A 434 18.06 15.39 10.09
N LEU A 435 19.28 15.06 10.47
CA LEU A 435 19.60 13.94 11.39
C LEU A 435 20.23 14.44 12.68
N GLN A 436 21.12 15.43 12.58
CA GLN A 436 21.81 16.02 13.73
C GLN A 436 21.64 17.55 13.69
N PRO A 437 21.27 18.20 14.81
CA PRO A 437 21.12 17.63 16.16
C PRO A 437 19.80 16.87 16.40
N GLU A 438 18.81 17.02 15.53
CA GLU A 438 17.50 16.38 15.66
C GLU A 438 17.12 15.66 14.37
N VAL A 439 16.51 14.47 14.49
CA VAL A 439 16.02 13.69 13.36
C VAL A 439 14.63 14.17 12.93
N GLN A 440 14.52 14.72 11.72
CA GLN A 440 13.24 15.15 11.14
C GLN A 440 13.21 14.97 9.62
N ARG A 441 12.10 14.40 9.11
CA ARG A 441 11.83 14.21 7.68
C ARG A 441 10.76 15.19 7.17
N TYR A 442 10.98 15.75 5.99
CA TYR A 442 10.04 16.62 5.28
C TYR A 442 9.73 16.06 3.90
N GLU A 443 8.52 15.53 3.76
CA GLU A 443 7.97 15.02 2.50
C GLU A 443 7.30 16.14 1.70
N TRP A 444 7.01 15.87 0.43
CA TRP A 444 6.28 16.77 -0.46
C TRP A 444 4.96 17.27 0.15
N VAL A 445 4.68 18.58 0.07
CA VAL A 445 3.50 19.19 0.72
C VAL A 445 2.16 18.57 0.30
N VAL A 446 2.03 18.14 -0.96
CA VAL A 446 0.80 17.53 -1.49
C VAL A 446 0.53 16.16 -0.86
N ILE A 447 1.58 15.47 -0.41
CA ILE A 447 1.47 14.20 0.33
C ILE A 447 0.90 14.46 1.72
N LYS A 448 1.29 15.55 2.38
CA LYS A 448 0.83 15.93 3.72
C LYS A 448 -0.55 16.58 3.71
N HIS A 449 -0.83 17.39 2.69
CA HIS A 449 -2.02 18.21 2.54
C HIS A 449 -2.69 17.96 1.17
N PRO A 450 -3.31 16.78 0.95
CA PRO A 450 -3.97 16.48 -0.31
C PRO A 450 -5.07 17.49 -0.68
N GLU A 451 -5.63 18.22 0.29
CA GLU A 451 -6.55 19.34 0.07
C GLU A 451 -6.00 20.48 -0.81
N LEU A 452 -4.67 20.61 -0.94
CA LEU A 452 -4.06 21.59 -1.84
C LEU A 452 -4.39 21.30 -3.31
N THR A 453 -4.69 20.04 -3.65
CA THR A 453 -5.16 19.67 -4.99
C THR A 453 -6.63 20.05 -5.16
N LYS A 454 -6.91 21.20 -5.76
CA LYS A 454 -8.29 21.63 -6.05
C LYS A 454 -8.95 20.72 -7.09
N ALA A 455 -10.10 20.15 -6.73
CA ALA A 455 -11.04 19.56 -7.67
C ALA A 455 -11.84 20.67 -8.35
N THR A 456 -11.33 21.26 -9.44
CA THR A 456 -12.12 22.20 -10.23
C THR A 456 -13.09 21.43 -11.12
N SER A 457 -14.33 21.29 -10.64
CA SER A 457 -15.49 20.90 -11.42
C SER A 457 -15.74 21.87 -12.58
N LEU A 458 -16.02 21.30 -13.76
CA LEU A 458 -16.36 21.92 -15.04
C LEU A 458 -17.28 23.15 -14.92
N LYS A 459 -16.87 24.28 -15.52
CA LYS A 459 -17.71 25.30 -16.21
C LYS A 459 -16.84 26.49 -16.68
N SER A 460 -16.82 26.72 -18.01
CA SER A 460 -16.85 28.00 -18.79
C SER A 460 -16.08 29.23 -18.27
N SER A 461 -15.46 30.12 -19.04
CA SER A 461 -15.18 30.32 -20.48
C SER A 461 -14.40 31.66 -20.56
N GLU A 462 -13.56 31.80 -21.59
CA GLU A 462 -13.11 33.08 -22.22
C GLU A 462 -12.23 34.07 -21.43
N ALA A 463 -10.94 34.08 -21.74
CA ALA A 463 -10.26 35.21 -22.40
C ALA A 463 -8.79 34.87 -22.70
N ALA A 464 -8.36 35.18 -23.92
CA ALA A 464 -7.11 34.80 -24.57
C ALA A 464 -5.88 35.61 -24.11
N GLY A 465 -4.68 35.03 -24.27
CA GLY A 465 -3.41 35.77 -24.14
C GLY A 465 -2.13 34.93 -24.03
N SER A 466 -1.78 34.22 -25.10
CA SER A 466 -0.41 33.82 -25.53
C SER A 466 0.73 33.62 -24.52
N SER A 467 1.19 32.37 -24.34
CA SER A 467 2.56 31.95 -24.68
C SER A 467 2.75 30.44 -24.48
N SER A 468 2.90 29.75 -25.62
CA SER A 468 3.12 28.32 -25.76
C SER A 468 4.57 27.94 -25.50
N LEU A 469 4.82 27.05 -24.54
CA LEU A 469 6.04 26.23 -24.50
C LEU A 469 5.64 24.76 -24.35
N ILE A 470 5.66 24.10 -25.51
CA ILE A 470 5.41 22.68 -25.73
C ILE A 470 6.54 21.90 -25.07
N SER A 471 6.28 21.16 -23.98
CA SER A 471 7.21 20.14 -23.49
C SER A 471 6.92 18.82 -24.20
N HIS A 472 7.60 18.58 -25.31
CA HIS A 472 7.70 17.25 -25.91
C HIS A 472 8.43 16.31 -24.93
N CYS A 473 7.68 15.44 -24.25
CA CYS A 473 8.23 14.40 -23.38
C CYS A 473 8.39 13.13 -24.24
N SER A 474 9.60 12.86 -24.73
CA SER A 474 9.92 11.75 -25.65
C SER A 474 10.42 10.48 -24.96
N SER A 475 10.04 10.25 -23.71
CA SER A 475 10.24 8.97 -23.01
C SER A 475 8.90 8.50 -22.48
N ASP A 476 8.50 7.26 -22.80
CA ASP A 476 7.24 6.68 -22.38
C ASP A 476 7.14 6.75 -20.84
N PRO A 477 6.09 7.37 -20.26
CA PRO A 477 5.84 7.40 -18.82
C PRO A 477 6.06 6.08 -18.08
N ALA A 478 5.90 4.96 -18.80
CA ALA A 478 6.03 3.60 -18.31
C ALA A 478 7.47 3.21 -17.91
N ASP A 479 8.51 3.87 -18.42
CA ASP A 479 9.91 3.45 -18.20
C ASP A 479 10.50 3.90 -16.86
N ARG A 480 9.95 4.91 -16.21
CA ARG A 480 10.48 5.41 -14.92
C ARG A 480 10.23 4.43 -13.76
N LEU A 481 11.17 4.36 -12.80
CA LEU A 481 11.06 3.52 -11.60
C LEU A 481 10.22 4.19 -10.51
N SER A 482 10.10 5.52 -10.58
CA SER A 482 9.20 6.35 -9.79
C SER A 482 8.14 7.03 -10.67
N PRO A 483 7.15 6.34 -11.25
CA PRO A 483 6.01 7.03 -11.85
C PRO A 483 5.10 7.64 -10.78
N PHE A 484 5.27 7.20 -9.53
CA PHE A 484 4.52 7.62 -8.36
C PHE A 484 4.79 9.10 -8.07
N LEU A 485 3.74 9.84 -7.76
CA LEU A 485 3.79 11.27 -7.43
C LEU A 485 4.44 12.19 -8.50
N ALA A 486 4.53 11.76 -9.77
CA ALA A 486 4.91 12.68 -10.83
C ALA A 486 3.94 13.86 -10.85
N ALA A 487 4.46 15.10 -10.74
CA ALA A 487 3.64 16.30 -10.55
C ALA A 487 2.51 16.46 -11.59
N ARG A 488 2.73 16.00 -12.82
CA ARG A 488 1.72 15.97 -13.90
C ARG A 488 0.44 15.20 -13.56
N HIS A 489 0.47 14.31 -12.58
CA HIS A 489 -0.70 13.57 -12.11
C HIS A 489 -1.58 14.38 -11.14
N PHE A 490 -1.09 15.54 -10.68
CA PHE A 490 -1.74 16.39 -9.69
C PHE A 490 -2.08 17.73 -10.35
N ASN A 491 -3.32 18.19 -10.17
CA ASN A 491 -3.69 19.57 -10.50
C ASN A 491 -3.20 20.47 -9.37
N LEU A 492 -1.89 20.75 -9.37
CA LEU A 492 -1.25 21.56 -8.34
C LEU A 492 -1.72 23.02 -8.46
N PRO A 493 -2.05 23.67 -7.34
CA PRO A 493 -2.45 25.06 -7.33
C PRO A 493 -1.28 25.98 -7.73
N SER A 494 -0.04 25.57 -7.49
CA SER A 494 1.18 26.28 -7.87
C SER A 494 2.19 25.33 -8.52
N LYS A 495 2.92 25.84 -9.52
CA LYS A 495 4.09 25.13 -10.08
C LYS A 495 5.24 25.02 -9.08
N THR A 496 5.28 25.90 -8.07
CA THR A 496 6.36 25.93 -7.05
C THR A 496 6.36 24.68 -6.19
N GLU A 497 5.20 24.03 -6.00
CA GLU A 497 5.10 22.78 -5.26
C GLU A 497 5.72 21.59 -6.00
N SER A 498 6.03 21.71 -7.30
CA SER A 498 6.61 20.61 -8.11
C SER A 498 8.12 20.75 -8.35
N MET A 499 8.81 21.59 -7.59
CA MET A 499 10.23 21.90 -7.77
C MET A 499 11.10 20.96 -6.91
N PHE A 500 11.14 19.65 -7.22
CA PHE A 500 11.76 18.64 -6.34
C PHE A 500 13.30 18.68 -6.32
N MET A 501 13.93 18.58 -7.49
CA MET A 501 15.40 18.60 -7.62
C MET A 501 15.82 19.25 -8.93
N ALA A 502 16.96 19.93 -8.94
CA ALA A 502 17.56 20.50 -10.12
C ALA A 502 19.09 20.43 -10.01
N GLY A 503 19.77 20.25 -11.14
CA GLY A 503 21.23 20.23 -11.21
C GLY A 503 21.71 21.07 -12.38
N GLY A 504 22.75 21.86 -12.16
CA GLY A 504 23.50 22.57 -13.19
C GLY A 504 24.99 22.25 -13.08
N ASN A 505 25.82 22.98 -13.83
CA ASN A 505 27.28 22.86 -13.73
C ASN A 505 27.83 23.48 -12.44
N ASP A 506 27.16 24.53 -11.94
CA ASP A 506 27.67 25.35 -10.83
C ASP A 506 26.89 25.16 -9.53
N CYS A 507 25.80 24.39 -9.54
CA CYS A 507 25.02 24.12 -8.33
C CYS A 507 24.10 22.91 -8.42
N LEU A 508 23.73 22.44 -7.23
CA LEU A 508 22.72 21.44 -6.94
C LEU A 508 21.60 22.09 -6.12
N ILE A 509 20.34 21.89 -6.50
CA ILE A 509 19.17 22.43 -5.76
C ILE A 509 18.20 21.29 -5.47
N ILE A 510 17.79 21.16 -4.20
CA ILE A 510 16.73 20.26 -3.76
C ILE A 510 15.64 21.11 -3.11
N GLY A 511 14.41 20.95 -3.59
CA GLY A 511 13.21 21.65 -3.11
C GLY A 511 13.22 23.13 -3.45
N GLY A 512 12.29 23.57 -4.30
CA GLY A 512 12.11 24.98 -4.67
C GLY A 512 10.77 25.57 -4.23
N GLY A 513 10.56 26.83 -4.63
CA GLY A 513 9.38 27.63 -4.27
C GLY A 513 9.60 28.43 -3.00
N GLY A 514 9.48 29.76 -3.03
CA GLY A 514 9.71 30.66 -1.88
C GLY A 514 11.15 30.69 -1.33
N GLY A 515 11.97 29.68 -1.63
CA GLY A 515 13.34 29.48 -1.19
C GLY A 515 13.85 28.13 -1.69
N GLN A 516 14.91 27.61 -1.08
CA GLN A 516 15.54 26.33 -1.43
C GLN A 516 15.69 25.48 -0.17
N ALA A 517 15.19 24.24 -0.18
CA ALA A 517 15.36 23.36 0.97
C ALA A 517 16.84 23.03 1.17
N LEU A 518 17.57 22.82 0.08
CA LEU A 518 19.00 22.62 0.08
C LEU A 518 19.60 23.13 -1.24
N TYR A 519 20.62 23.96 -1.12
CA TYR A 519 21.49 24.44 -2.20
C TYR A 519 22.92 24.04 -1.89
N VAL A 520 23.64 23.55 -2.89
CA VAL A 520 25.08 23.26 -2.81
C VAL A 520 25.77 23.84 -4.04
N ASP A 521 26.92 24.48 -3.85
CA ASP A 521 27.73 25.04 -4.93
C ASP A 521 28.46 23.95 -5.76
N GLY A 522 28.97 24.33 -6.94
CA GLY A 522 29.64 23.42 -7.87
C GLY A 522 30.94 22.81 -7.33
N ASP A 523 31.54 23.47 -6.34
CA ASP A 523 32.74 23.00 -5.66
C ASP A 523 32.41 22.15 -4.43
N LEU A 524 31.14 21.84 -4.14
CA LEU A 524 30.70 21.04 -2.99
C LEU A 524 31.26 21.53 -1.63
N ASN A 525 31.55 22.83 -1.51
CA ASN A 525 32.22 23.44 -0.37
C ASN A 525 31.26 24.28 0.48
N ARG A 526 30.27 24.89 -0.16
CA ARG A 526 29.31 25.78 0.51
C ARG A 526 27.90 25.32 0.23
N GLY A 527 27.08 25.33 1.26
CA GLY A 527 25.67 25.08 1.14
C GLY A 527 24.82 26.16 1.79
N ARG A 528 23.56 26.20 1.36
CA ARG A 528 22.50 27.00 1.97
C ARG A 528 21.26 26.16 2.15
N THR A 529 20.55 26.36 3.25
CA THR A 529 19.24 25.74 3.49
C THR A 529 18.27 26.78 4.01
N GLY A 530 17.03 26.71 3.53
CA GLY A 530 15.94 27.58 3.94
C GLY A 530 14.60 26.87 3.79
N HIS A 531 13.52 27.61 4.06
CA HIS A 531 12.17 27.14 3.79
C HIS A 531 11.91 27.05 2.27
N CYS A 532 11.18 26.03 1.82
CA CYS A 532 10.62 26.00 0.47
C CYS A 532 9.16 25.48 0.43
N ASP A 533 8.42 25.91 -0.59
CA ASP A 533 7.03 25.52 -0.83
C ASP A 533 6.90 24.02 -1.10
N THR A 534 7.88 23.41 -1.77
CA THR A 534 7.83 21.99 -2.17
C THR A 534 7.74 21.07 -0.94
N PHE A 535 8.51 21.32 0.12
CA PHE A 535 8.56 20.42 1.29
C PHE A 535 7.97 21.03 2.57
N ASN A 536 7.69 22.33 2.56
CA ASN A 536 7.35 23.12 3.75
C ASN A 536 8.30 22.78 4.92
N ASN A 537 9.59 22.74 4.60
CA ASN A 537 10.63 22.41 5.57
C ASN A 537 11.06 23.66 6.34
N GLN A 538 11.66 23.42 7.50
CA GLN A 538 12.51 24.41 8.16
C GLN A 538 13.95 24.25 7.64
N PRO A 539 14.84 25.24 7.87
CA PRO A 539 16.28 25.05 7.62
C PRO A 539 16.77 23.71 8.19
N LEU A 540 17.48 22.94 7.35
CA LEU A 540 17.90 21.57 7.67
C LEU A 540 19.12 21.54 8.62
N CYS A 541 19.88 22.63 8.65
CA CYS A 541 21.03 22.90 9.50
C CYS A 541 21.20 24.43 9.55
N SER A 542 22.36 24.92 10.03
CA SER A 542 22.74 26.33 9.92
C SER A 542 22.49 26.88 8.50
N GLU A 543 21.75 27.98 8.34
CA GLU A 543 21.24 28.42 7.03
C GLU A 543 22.32 28.59 5.96
N ASN A 544 23.50 29.11 6.31
CA ASN A 544 24.68 29.11 5.46
C ASN A 544 25.76 28.28 6.15
N PHE A 545 26.28 27.27 5.46
CA PHE A 545 27.19 26.30 6.06
C PHE A 545 28.34 25.94 5.12
N LEU A 546 29.48 25.59 5.72
CA LEU A 546 30.60 24.97 5.03
C LEU A 546 30.45 23.45 5.12
N ILE A 547 30.64 22.79 3.99
CA ILE A 547 30.51 21.34 3.86
C ILE A 547 31.83 20.71 4.28
N ALA A 548 31.77 19.75 5.20
CA ALA A 548 32.90 18.91 5.57
C ALA A 548 32.97 17.66 4.68
N ALA A 549 31.83 17.02 4.43
CA ALA A 549 31.75 15.86 3.54
C ALA A 549 30.37 15.76 2.88
N VAL A 550 30.36 15.26 1.66
CA VAL A 550 29.17 14.83 0.89
C VAL A 550 29.32 13.35 0.56
N GLU A 551 28.25 12.60 0.73
CA GLU A 551 28.11 11.24 0.20
C GLU A 551 26.85 11.11 -0.65
N ALA A 552 26.91 10.33 -1.72
CA ALA A 552 25.77 9.91 -2.52
C ALA A 552 25.69 8.39 -2.52
N TRP A 553 24.51 7.88 -2.20
CA TRP A 553 24.23 6.46 -2.06
C TRP A 553 23.19 6.04 -3.11
N GLY A 554 23.45 4.94 -3.78
CA GLY A 554 22.53 4.22 -4.64
C GLY A 554 21.95 2.99 -3.94
N PHE A 555 21.24 2.19 -4.73
CA PHE A 555 20.49 1.02 -4.28
C PHE A 555 20.96 -0.19 -5.08
N GLN A 556 21.74 -1.06 -4.45
CA GLN A 556 22.24 -2.30 -5.06
C GLN A 556 21.32 -3.47 -4.72
N ASP A 557 20.92 -4.22 -5.74
CA ASP A 557 20.21 -5.47 -5.49
C ASP A 557 21.15 -6.49 -4.84
N PRO A 558 20.71 -7.20 -3.79
CA PRO A 558 21.56 -8.13 -3.04
C PRO A 558 22.12 -9.28 -3.88
N ASP A 559 21.52 -9.55 -5.05
CA ASP A 559 21.93 -10.62 -5.97
C ASP A 559 22.92 -10.16 -7.07
N THR A 560 23.32 -8.88 -7.08
CA THR A 560 24.27 -8.34 -8.06
C THR A 560 25.66 -8.19 -7.43
N GLU A 561 26.52 -9.20 -7.57
CA GLU A 561 27.97 -9.08 -7.32
C GLU A 561 28.68 -8.23 -8.38
#